data_AF-A0A812UKG0-F1
#
_entry.id   AF-A0A812UKG0-F1
#
_cell.length_a   1.000
_cell.length_b   1.000
_cell.length_c   1.000
_cell.angle_alpha   90.00
_cell.angle_beta   90.00
_cell.angle_gamma   90.00
#
_symmetry.space_group_name_H-M   'P 1'
#
loop_
_entity.id
_entity.type
_entity.pdbx_description
1 polymer ?
#
loop_
_entity_poly.entity_id
_entity_poly.type
_entity_poly.pdbx_seq_one_letter_code
_entity_poly.pdbx_strand_id
1 'polypeptide(L)'
;ELFSIFFLLYRCVLGFAVLNVVNAVFIQQTMKTANSDEELAFRQKQKDWALYANKVKKLFQSMDSSGDGAINFDEFSKLVASPKLKFWMSQL
;
A
#
# COMPACT_ATOMS: atom_id res chain seq x y z
N GLU A 1 6.18 -61.66 -5.87
CA GLU A 1 5.09 -60.73 -6.30
C GLU A 1 4.78 -59.66 -5.25
N LEU A 2 4.46 -60.03 -3.99
CA LEU A 2 4.19 -59.09 -2.88
C LEU A 2 5.27 -58.00 -2.65
N PHE A 3 6.56 -58.36 -2.71
CA PHE A 3 7.66 -57.39 -2.58
C PHE A 3 7.66 -56.31 -3.66
N SER A 4 7.26 -56.66 -4.89
CA SER A 4 7.20 -55.70 -6.00
C SER A 4 6.04 -54.72 -5.81
N ILE A 5 4.87 -55.22 -5.37
CA ILE A 5 3.70 -54.40 -5.05
C ILE A 5 3.99 -53.45 -3.88
N PHE A 6 4.64 -53.94 -2.81
CA PHE A 6 5.03 -53.12 -1.67
C PHE A 6 5.96 -51.98 -2.09
N PHE A 7 6.96 -52.28 -2.92
CA PHE A 7 7.90 -51.27 -3.43
C PHE A 7 7.22 -50.22 -4.31
N LEU A 8 6.28 -50.62 -5.17
CA LEU A 8 5.50 -49.70 -6.00
C LEU A 8 4.63 -48.77 -5.14
N LEU A 9 3.90 -49.32 -4.16
CA LEU A 9 3.08 -48.53 -3.24
C LEU A 9 3.92 -47.51 -2.47
N TYR A 10 5.06 -47.94 -1.92
CA TYR A 10 6.00 -47.05 -1.25
C TYR A 10 6.44 -45.89 -2.15
N ARG A 11 6.80 -46.18 -3.40
CA ARG A 11 7.25 -45.18 -4.37
C ARG A 11 6.14 -44.21 -4.78
N CYS A 12 4.90 -44.70 -4.92
CA CYS A 12 3.73 -43.87 -5.18
C CYS A 12 3.42 -42.93 -4.01
N VAL A 13 3.43 -43.45 -2.77
CA VAL A 13 3.18 -42.66 -1.56
C VAL A 13 4.26 -41.61 -1.37
N LEU A 14 5.54 -41.96 -1.53
CA LEU A 14 6.63 -40.99 -1.46
C LEU A 14 6.51 -39.92 -2.54
N GLY A 15 6.23 -40.31 -3.80
CA GLY A 15 6.05 -39.36 -4.89
C GLY A 15 4.90 -38.39 -4.62
N PHE A 16 3.76 -38.90 -4.14
CA PHE A 16 2.61 -38.09 -3.76
C PHE A 16 2.94 -37.13 -2.60
N ALA A 17 3.65 -37.61 -1.58
CA ALA A 17 4.10 -36.78 -0.46
C ALA A 17 5.02 -35.64 -0.92
N VAL A 18 5.99 -35.93 -1.80
CA VAL A 18 6.90 -34.93 -2.36
C VAL A 18 6.14 -33.87 -3.16
N LEU A 19 5.20 -34.28 -4.02
CA LEU A 19 4.38 -33.33 -4.78
C LEU A 19 3.55 -32.41 -3.88
N ASN A 20 2.99 -32.94 -2.79
CA ASN A 20 2.24 -32.12 -1.82
C ASN A 20 3.14 -31.11 -1.10
N VAL A 21 4.37 -31.48 -0.74
CA VAL A 21 5.34 -30.56 -0.15
C VAL A 21 5.70 -29.45 -1.13
N VAL A 22 5.96 -29.81 -2.39
CA VAL A 22 6.27 -28.83 -3.44
C VAL A 22 5.11 -27.86 -3.63
N ASN A 23 3.88 -28.36 -3.76
CA ASN A 23 2.69 -27.52 -3.88
C ASN A 23 2.52 -26.57 -2.68
N ALA A 24 2.76 -27.05 -1.46
CA ALA A 24 2.69 -26.23 -0.26
C ALA A 24 3.74 -25.11 -0.27
N VAL A 25 4.96 -25.38 -0.71
CA VAL A 25 6.02 -24.36 -0.83
C VAL A 25 5.65 -23.31 -1.88
N PHE A 26 5.11 -23.72 -3.03
CA PHE A 26 4.64 -22.78 -4.05
C PHE A 26 3.55 -21.85 -3.51
N ILE A 27 2.55 -22.40 -2.82
CA ILE A 27 1.48 -21.59 -2.19
C ILE A 27 2.07 -20.63 -1.15
N GLN A 28 3.00 -21.09 -0.30
CA GLN A 28 3.66 -20.22 0.69
C GLN A 28 4.43 -19.08 0.03
N GLN A 29 5.17 -19.35 -1.05
CA GLN A 29 5.89 -18.32 -1.79
C GLN A 29 4.92 -17.31 -2.41
N THR A 30 3.84 -17.77 -3.06
CA THR A 30 2.81 -16.89 -3.62
C THR A 30 2.17 -16.01 -2.56
N MET A 31 1.78 -16.58 -1.41
CA MET A 31 1.20 -15.81 -0.30
C MET A 31 2.19 -14.79 0.26
N LYS A 32 3.48 -15.14 0.38
CA LYS A 32 4.51 -14.21 0.85
C LYS A 32 4.68 -13.01 -0.08
N THR A 33 4.69 -13.25 -1.40
CA THR A 33 4.78 -12.17 -2.39
C THR A 33 3.52 -11.30 -2.38
N ALA A 34 2.33 -11.91 -2.35
CA ALA A 34 1.07 -11.17 -2.28
C ALA A 34 0.99 -10.27 -1.03
N ASN A 35 1.38 -10.79 0.15
CA ASN A 35 1.46 -9.99 1.37
C ASN A 35 2.48 -8.85 1.28
N SER A 36 3.63 -9.09 0.64
CA SER A 36 4.63 -8.05 0.42
C SER A 36 4.10 -6.92 -0.47
N ASP A 37 3.36 -7.25 -1.52
CA ASP A 37 2.76 -6.27 -2.43
C ASP A 37 1.69 -5.43 -1.72
N GLU A 38 0.87 -6.05 -0.86
CA GLU A 38 -0.12 -5.35 -0.04
C GLU A 38 0.56 -4.37 0.94
N GLU A 39 1.62 -4.80 1.63
CA GLU A 39 2.38 -3.94 2.53
C GLU A 39 3.03 -2.76 1.79
N LEU A 40 3.60 -3.01 0.61
CA LEU A 40 4.16 -1.96 -0.24
C LEU A 40 3.10 -0.96 -0.69
N ALA A 41 1.92 -1.44 -1.11
CA ALA A 41 0.81 -0.58 -1.50
C ALA A 41 0.31 0.28 -0.33
N PHE A 42 0.21 -0.28 0.87
CA PHE A 42 -0.16 0.45 2.08
C PHE A 42 0.87 1.53 2.44
N ARG A 43 2.17 1.20 2.39
CA ARG A 43 3.27 2.15 2.61
C ARG A 43 3.25 3.28 1.58
N GLN A 44 2.93 2.99 0.33
CA GLN A 44 2.82 4.01 -0.71
C GLN A 44 1.67 4.98 -0.43
N LYS A 45 0.48 4.47 -0.08
CA LYS A 45 -0.66 5.32 0.31
C LYS A 45 -0.33 6.22 1.49
N GLN A 46 0.37 5.71 2.51
CA GLN A 46 0.81 6.54 3.65
C GLN A 46 1.77 7.66 3.22
N LYS A 47 2.73 7.37 2.33
CA LYS A 47 3.64 8.39 1.78
C LYS A 47 2.89 9.45 0.99
N ASP A 48 1.95 9.04 0.14
CA ASP A 48 1.14 9.96 -0.66
C ASP A 48 0.28 10.86 0.24
N TRP A 49 -0.30 10.30 1.30
CA TRP A 49 -1.02 11.06 2.32
C TRP A 49 -0.11 12.06 3.06
N ALA A 50 1.09 11.63 3.47
CA ALA A 50 2.04 12.51 4.14
C ALA A 50 2.52 13.65 3.23
N LEU A 51 2.76 13.37 1.94
CA LEU A 51 3.09 14.37 0.94
C LEU A 51 1.94 15.35 0.72
N TYR A 52 0.70 14.85 0.63
CA TYR A 52 -0.50 15.68 0.53
C TYR A 52 -0.67 16.58 1.76
N ALA A 53 -0.59 16.03 2.96
CA ALA A 53 -0.68 16.79 4.21
C ALA A 53 0.41 17.88 4.29
N ASN A 54 1.63 17.58 3.86
CA ASN A 54 2.72 18.56 3.82
C ASN A 54 2.48 19.66 2.77
N LYS A 55 1.91 19.33 1.60
CA LYS A 55 1.49 20.32 0.60
C LYS A 55 0.41 21.24 1.14
N VAL A 56 -0.60 20.68 1.80
CA VAL A 56 -1.67 21.45 2.47
C VAL A 56 -1.08 22.36 3.53
N LYS A 57 -0.22 21.83 4.41
CA LYS A 57 0.45 22.59 5.46
C LYS A 57 1.26 23.76 4.89
N LYS A 58 2.06 23.53 3.84
CA LYS A 58 2.83 24.58 3.18
C LYS A 58 1.94 25.65 2.54
N LEU A 59 0.81 25.25 1.95
CA LEU A 59 -0.18 26.19 1.44
C LEU A 59 -0.72 27.06 2.57
N PHE A 60 -1.22 26.45 3.65
CA PHE A 60 -1.71 27.17 4.82
C PHE A 60 -0.65 28.13 5.39
N GLN A 61 0.58 27.68 5.58
CA GLN A 61 1.68 28.52 6.05
C GLN A 61 2.04 29.67 5.11
N SER A 62 1.87 29.50 3.80
CA SER A 62 2.10 30.58 2.83
C SER A 62 0.99 31.63 2.80
N MET A 63 -0.12 31.35 3.48
CA MET A 63 -1.34 32.17 3.44
C MET A 63 -1.66 32.80 4.79
N ASP A 64 -1.36 32.10 5.89
CA ASP A 64 -1.36 32.64 7.26
C ASP A 64 -0.28 33.71 7.37
N SER A 65 -0.70 34.97 7.19
CA SER A 65 0.17 36.15 7.27
C SER A 65 0.32 36.62 8.71
N SER A 66 -0.61 36.22 9.58
CA SER A 66 -0.62 36.52 11.01
C SER A 66 0.32 35.60 11.81
N GLY A 67 0.58 34.39 11.31
CA GLY A 67 1.40 33.37 11.96
C GLY A 67 0.72 32.72 13.17
N ASP A 68 -0.59 32.87 13.32
CA ASP A 68 -1.36 32.34 14.44
C ASP A 68 -1.72 30.84 14.28
N GLY A 69 -1.40 30.26 13.11
CA GLY A 69 -1.70 28.87 12.78
C GLY A 69 -3.17 28.63 12.41
N ALA A 70 -3.99 29.67 12.38
CA ALA A 70 -5.36 29.68 11.91
C ALA A 70 -5.46 30.49 10.61
N ILE A 71 -6.61 30.40 9.92
CA ILE A 71 -6.92 31.33 8.82
C ILE A 71 -8.12 32.15 9.28
N ASN A 72 -7.91 33.47 9.38
CA ASN A 72 -9.01 34.38 9.69
C ASN A 72 -9.86 34.68 8.43
N PHE A 73 -11.04 35.29 8.62
CA PHE A 73 -11.98 35.52 7.52
C PHE A 73 -11.42 36.42 6.41
N ASP A 74 -10.54 37.37 6.75
CA ASP A 74 -9.90 38.28 5.78
C ASP A 74 -8.83 37.56 4.93
N GLU A 75 -8.00 36.73 5.59
CA GLU A 75 -7.03 35.84 4.93
C GLU A 75 -7.75 34.81 4.05
N PHE A 76 -8.86 34.25 4.53
CA PHE A 76 -9.69 33.32 3.77
C PHE A 76 -10.32 33.98 2.53
N SER A 77 -10.83 35.20 2.66
CA SER A 77 -11.42 35.95 1.55
C SER A 77 -10.37 36.24 0.46
N LYS A 78 -9.16 36.63 0.85
CA LYS A 78 -8.01 36.80 -0.06
C LYS A 78 -7.56 35.47 -0.67
N LEU A 79 -7.65 34.38 0.08
CA LEU A 79 -7.38 33.01 -0.38
C LEU A 79 -8.29 32.61 -1.53
N VAL A 80 -9.61 32.79 -1.35
CA VAL A 80 -10.65 32.37 -2.28
C VAL A 80 -10.60 33.20 -3.56
N ALA A 81 -10.18 34.46 -3.47
CA ALA A 81 -9.89 35.29 -4.62
C ALA A 81 -8.60 34.88 -5.36
N SER A 82 -7.71 34.10 -4.74
CA SER A 82 -6.46 33.69 -5.36
C SER A 82 -6.69 32.57 -6.40
N PRO A 83 -6.12 32.71 -7.62
CA PRO A 83 -6.23 31.66 -8.64
C PRO A 83 -5.55 30.34 -8.23
N LYS A 84 -4.62 30.41 -7.26
CA LYS A 84 -3.88 29.26 -6.74
C LYS A 84 -4.78 28.33 -5.91
N LEU A 85 -5.70 28.88 -5.10
CA LEU A 85 -6.68 28.07 -4.36
C LEU A 85 -7.68 27.40 -5.31
N LYS A 86 -8.16 28.14 -6.33
CA LYS A 86 -9.09 27.60 -7.33
C LYS A 86 -8.50 26.43 -8.12
N PHE A 87 -7.23 26.55 -8.53
CA PHE A 87 -6.50 25.45 -9.15
C PHE A 87 -6.39 24.25 -8.20
N TRP A 88 -6.08 24.49 -6.92
CA TRP A 88 -5.92 23.41 -5.94
C TRP A 88 -7.25 22.71 -5.59
N MET A 89 -8.34 23.46 -5.42
CA MET A 89 -9.70 22.92 -5.24
C MET A 89 -10.18 22.06 -6.42
N SER A 90 -9.68 22.31 -7.63
CA SER A 90 -9.99 21.46 -8.80
C SER A 90 -9.18 20.15 -8.85
N GLN A 91 -8.18 20.01 -7.97
CA GLN A 91 -7.33 18.82 -7.85
C GLN A 91 -7.68 17.96 -6.62
N LEU A 92 -8.66 18.41 -5.83
CA LEU A 92 -9.24 17.72 -4.68
C LEU A 92 -10.40 16.85 -5.14
#